data_AF-A0A536SWW5-F1
#
_entry.id   AF-A0A536SWW5-F1
#
_cell.length_a   1.000
_cell.length_b   1.000
_cell.length_c   1.000
_cell.angle_alpha   90.00
_cell.angle_beta   90.00
_cell.angle_gamma   90.00
#
_symmetry.space_group_name_H-M   'P 1'
#
loop_
_entity.id
_entity.type
_entity.pdbx_description
1 polymer ?
#
loop_
_entity_poly.entity_id
_entity_poly.type
_entity_poly.pdbx_seq_one_letter_code
_entity_poly.pdbx_strand_id
1 'polypeptide(L)'
;MVRVRRGGNRDRRQQGHGAKRCARNDISTEPGGGGKRRQAAIERGYRSLIVLPLMVEDAAAGILALCAREPDFFTDEEVKLLSQLAGDISLALEHIGKEEKLNYLAYYDVLTGLPNRALFHERLSHQLRVAEQKKTKVMLLLGDVKRFRFINESLGRHSGDTLLRELAVRVKNRWPDPDNVARISADCFTGILADFEDEAD
;
A
#
# COMPACT_ATOMS: atom_id res chain seq x y z
N MET A 1 11.64 14.29 20.80
CA MET A 1 10.38 13.66 20.32
C MET A 1 10.60 13.19 18.90
N VAL A 2 10.44 11.89 18.63
CA VAL A 2 10.55 11.33 17.26
C VAL A 2 9.20 11.44 16.59
N ARG A 3 9.13 12.05 15.40
CA ARG A 3 7.88 12.10 14.63
C ARG A 3 8.13 11.63 13.20
N VAL A 4 7.64 10.44 12.88
CA VAL A 4 7.60 9.91 11.51
C VAL A 4 6.28 10.32 10.88
N ARG A 5 6.33 10.94 9.70
CA ARG A 5 5.14 11.26 8.92
C ARG A 5 5.36 10.89 7.46
N ARG A 6 4.37 10.21 6.86
CA ARG A 6 4.28 10.06 5.40
C ARG A 6 4.15 11.45 4.77
N GLY A 7 4.93 11.70 3.72
CA GLY A 7 4.85 12.94 2.96
C GLY A 7 3.43 13.09 2.40
N GLY A 8 2.77 14.21 2.70
CA GLY A 8 1.42 14.46 2.21
C GLY A 8 1.41 14.51 0.68
N ASN A 9 0.63 13.62 0.07
CA ASN A 9 0.35 13.59 -1.36
C ASN A 9 -0.41 14.87 -1.75
N ARG A 10 0.30 15.87 -2.28
CA ARG A 10 -0.26 16.93 -3.12
C ARG A 10 0.77 17.29 -4.18
N ASP A 11 0.43 16.97 -5.43
CA ASP A 11 0.88 17.58 -6.69
C ASP A 11 2.08 18.52 -6.59
N ARG A 12 3.26 17.94 -6.38
CA ARG A 12 4.54 18.58 -6.73
C ARG A 12 5.34 17.66 -7.64
N ARG A 13 4.68 17.12 -8.66
CA ARG A 13 5.36 16.63 -9.88
C ARG A 13 5.72 17.84 -10.74
N GLN A 14 6.66 18.66 -10.28
CA GLN A 14 7.45 19.64 -11.06
C GLN A 14 8.15 20.57 -10.07
N GLN A 15 9.23 20.08 -9.47
CA GLN A 15 10.43 20.84 -9.12
C GLN A 15 11.37 19.87 -8.43
N GLY A 16 12.42 19.46 -9.13
CA GLY A 16 13.51 18.64 -8.63
C GLY A 16 14.35 19.38 -7.59
N HIS A 17 13.76 19.71 -6.45
CA HIS A 17 14.51 19.92 -5.23
C HIS A 17 14.54 18.58 -4.52
N GLY A 18 15.61 17.82 -4.74
CA GLY A 18 15.88 16.60 -3.98
C GLY A 18 15.64 16.88 -2.50
N ALA A 19 14.93 15.99 -1.82
CA ALA A 19 14.68 16.15 -0.40
C ALA A 19 16.03 16.18 0.31
N LYS A 20 16.49 17.37 0.68
CA LYS A 20 17.80 17.57 1.31
C LYS A 20 17.65 17.42 2.81
N ARG A 21 18.53 16.62 3.42
CA ARG A 21 18.71 16.61 4.87
C ARG A 21 18.98 18.03 5.37
N CYS A 22 18.40 18.38 6.52
CA CYS A 22 18.61 19.68 7.14
C CYS A 22 18.74 19.49 8.66
N ALA A 23 19.91 19.82 9.21
CA ALA A 23 20.13 19.97 10.63
C ALA A 23 20.17 21.46 10.96
N ARG A 24 19.58 21.84 12.09
CA ARG A 24 19.59 23.18 12.67
C ARG A 24 19.81 23.07 14.16
N ASN A 25 20.81 23.81 14.63
CA ASN A 25 21.28 23.73 15.99
C ASN A 25 20.74 24.87 16.85
N ASP A 26 20.15 25.90 16.23
CA ASP A 26 19.19 26.76 16.91
C ASP A 26 18.05 27.25 15.99
N ILE A 27 16.90 26.59 16.06
CA ILE A 27 15.70 26.95 15.30
C ILE A 27 15.08 28.27 15.74
N SER A 28 15.50 28.88 16.85
CA SER A 28 14.98 30.19 17.28
C SER A 28 15.76 31.36 16.67
N THR A 29 17.04 31.16 16.37
CA THR A 29 17.95 32.21 15.88
C THR A 29 18.34 32.02 14.41
N GLU A 30 18.42 30.79 13.91
CA GLU A 30 18.81 30.54 12.53
C GLU A 30 17.68 30.83 11.51
N PRO A 31 17.95 31.55 10.40
CA PRO A 31 16.97 31.80 9.36
C PRO A 31 16.62 30.51 8.57
N GLY A 32 15.33 30.19 8.41
CA GLY A 32 14.92 28.92 7.82
C GLY A 32 13.47 28.72 7.41
N GLY A 33 13.25 27.74 6.53
CA GLY A 33 11.92 27.26 6.12
C GLY A 33 11.22 26.43 7.21
N GLY A 34 9.87 26.42 7.21
CA GLY A 34 9.07 25.64 8.17
C GLY A 34 7.84 26.35 8.73
N GLY A 35 7.72 27.67 8.56
CA GLY A 35 6.53 28.48 8.87
C GLY A 35 5.88 28.14 10.22
N LYS A 36 4.56 27.86 10.20
CA LYS A 36 3.78 27.49 11.40
C LYS A 36 4.33 26.29 12.17
N ARG A 37 5.03 25.35 11.52
CA ARG A 37 5.59 24.16 12.18
C ARG A 37 6.85 24.48 12.99
N ARG A 38 7.69 25.37 12.47
CA ARG A 38 8.86 25.90 13.19
C ARG A 38 8.39 26.67 14.43
N GLN A 39 7.42 27.57 14.25
CA GLN A 39 6.86 28.35 15.35
C GLN A 39 6.29 27.45 16.46
N ALA A 40 5.49 26.44 16.10
CA ALA A 40 4.93 25.49 17.05
C ALA A 40 5.97 24.55 17.70
N ALA A 41 7.19 24.44 17.17
CA ALA A 41 8.28 23.72 17.80
C ALA A 41 8.99 24.61 18.84
N ILE A 42 9.22 25.88 18.49
CA ILE A 42 9.77 26.91 19.40
C ILE A 42 8.84 27.10 20.61
N GLU A 43 7.53 27.23 20.39
CA GLU A 43 6.53 27.36 21.46
C GLU A 43 6.50 26.16 22.41
N ARG A 44 6.94 24.98 21.94
CA ARG A 44 7.07 23.76 22.76
C ARG A 44 8.42 23.64 23.47
N GLY A 45 9.28 24.65 23.33
CA GLY A 45 10.60 24.75 23.93
C GLY A 45 11.71 24.03 23.17
N TYR A 46 11.49 23.63 21.91
CA TYR A 46 12.56 23.00 21.12
C TYR A 46 13.50 24.06 20.55
N ARG A 47 14.80 23.77 20.61
CA ARG A 47 15.88 24.65 20.15
C ARG A 47 16.68 24.03 19.02
N SER A 48 16.92 22.71 19.01
CA SER A 48 17.56 22.04 17.88
C SER A 48 16.56 21.17 17.11
N LEU A 49 16.73 21.05 15.80
CA LEU A 49 15.91 20.22 14.90
C LEU A 49 16.78 19.61 13.79
N ILE A 50 16.61 18.31 13.57
CA ILE A 50 17.10 17.65 12.35
C ILE A 50 15.92 17.02 11.61
N VAL A 51 15.94 17.17 10.28
CA VAL A 51 14.97 16.59 9.36
C VAL A 51 15.72 15.77 8.32
N LEU A 52 15.38 14.49 8.27
CA LEU A 52 15.98 13.50 7.40
C LEU A 52 14.90 12.91 6.49
N PRO A 53 15.08 12.92 5.16
CA PRO A 53 14.15 12.26 4.25
C PRO A 53 14.27 10.74 4.36
N LEU A 54 13.14 10.04 4.28
CA LEU A 54 13.10 8.60 4.08
C LEU A 54 12.81 8.34 2.61
N MET A 55 13.77 7.73 1.92
CA MET A 55 13.78 7.59 0.46
C MET A 55 13.33 6.18 0.06
N VAL A 56 12.51 6.07 -0.99
CA VAL A 56 12.15 4.80 -1.64
C VAL A 56 12.15 5.05 -3.14
N GLU A 57 12.92 4.27 -3.91
CA GLU A 57 13.05 4.41 -5.38
C GLU A 57 13.27 5.88 -5.82
N ASP A 58 14.23 6.56 -5.17
CA ASP A 58 14.60 7.96 -5.39
C ASP A 58 13.52 9.02 -5.07
N ALA A 59 12.38 8.60 -4.52
CA ALA A 59 11.32 9.48 -4.04
C ALA A 59 11.28 9.57 -2.51
N ALA A 60 11.02 10.75 -1.96
CA ALA A 60 10.84 10.92 -0.52
C ALA A 60 9.47 10.35 -0.07
N ALA A 61 9.47 9.13 0.45
CA ALA A 61 8.27 8.47 0.99
C ALA A 61 7.80 9.10 2.32
N GLY A 62 8.73 9.68 3.07
CA GLY A 62 8.43 10.32 4.35
C GLY A 62 9.56 11.19 4.88
N ILE A 63 9.34 11.69 6.09
CA ILE A 63 10.35 12.43 6.85
C ILE A 63 10.50 11.85 8.26
N LEU A 64 11.74 11.77 8.71
CA LEU A 64 12.13 11.58 10.09
C LEU A 64 12.56 12.93 10.66
N ALA A 65 11.82 13.43 11.64
CA ALA A 65 12.14 14.68 12.33
C ALA A 65 12.41 14.43 13.81
N LEU A 66 13.55 14.95 14.31
CA LEU A 66 13.98 14.87 15.70
C LEU A 66 14.22 16.29 16.22
N CYS A 67 13.70 16.57 17.42
CA CYS A 67 13.87 17.87 18.08
C CYS A 67 14.48 17.68 19.48
N ALA A 68 15.38 18.59 19.86
CA ALA A 68 15.98 18.69 21.19
C ALA A 68 15.70 20.09 21.79
N ARG A 69 15.74 20.21 23.12
CA ARG A 69 15.46 21.48 23.83
C ARG A 69 16.73 22.31 24.04
N GLU A 70 17.87 21.67 23.90
CA GLU A 70 19.20 22.24 23.94
C GLU A 70 19.57 22.81 22.56
N PRO A 71 20.19 24.01 22.48
CA PRO A 71 20.88 24.44 21.28
C PRO A 71 22.15 23.58 21.06
N ASP A 72 22.66 23.55 19.84
CA ASP A 72 23.90 22.84 19.47
C ASP A 72 23.89 21.34 19.80
N PHE A 73 22.69 20.74 19.87
CA PHE A 73 22.53 19.34 20.20
C PHE A 73 23.08 18.45 19.07
N PHE A 74 22.67 18.69 17.82
CA PHE A 74 23.05 17.85 16.69
C PHE A 74 24.46 18.18 16.19
N THR A 75 25.45 17.54 16.80
CA THR A 75 26.85 17.57 16.34
C THR A 75 27.03 16.81 15.03
N ASP A 76 28.17 16.98 14.36
CA ASP A 76 28.47 16.26 13.12
C ASP A 76 28.42 14.73 13.29
N GLU A 77 28.82 14.21 14.46
CA GLU A 77 28.74 12.79 14.78
C GLU A 77 27.29 12.31 14.89
N GLU A 78 26.44 13.07 15.56
CA GLU A 78 25.01 12.78 15.66
C GLU A 78 24.32 12.88 14.31
N VAL A 79 24.63 13.93 13.52
CA VAL A 79 24.09 14.09 12.17
C VAL A 79 24.50 12.90 11.29
N LYS A 80 25.74 12.41 11.41
CA LYS A 80 26.23 11.24 10.68
C LYS A 80 25.49 9.97 11.11
N LEU A 81 25.38 9.71 12.41
CA LEU A 81 24.67 8.55 12.95
C LEU A 81 23.19 8.55 12.52
N LEU A 82 22.51 9.67 12.71
CA LEU A 82 21.10 9.81 12.36
C LEU A 82 20.88 9.68 10.84
N SER A 83 21.82 10.18 10.03
CA SER A 83 21.78 9.99 8.57
C SER A 83 21.92 8.52 8.17
N GLN A 84 22.78 7.76 8.86
CA GLN A 84 22.91 6.31 8.63
C GLN A 84 21.61 5.57 8.99
N LEU A 85 21.04 5.86 10.17
CA LEU A 85 19.77 5.28 10.59
C LEU A 85 18.61 5.61 9.63
N ALA A 86 18.54 6.84 9.12
CA ALA A 86 17.55 7.19 8.10
C ALA A 86 17.76 6.41 6.80
N GLY A 87 19.00 6.09 6.44
CA GLY A 87 19.35 5.19 5.34
C GLY A 87 18.85 3.77 5.58
N ASP A 88 19.10 3.20 6.76
CA ASP A 88 18.64 1.86 7.13
C ASP A 88 17.11 1.75 7.11
N ILE A 89 16.42 2.77 7.65
CA ILE A 89 14.94 2.83 7.61
C ILE A 89 14.44 2.95 6.17
N SER A 90 15.12 3.73 5.32
CA SER A 90 14.78 3.86 3.90
C SER A 90 14.87 2.52 3.17
N LEU A 91 15.96 1.77 3.40
CA LEU A 91 16.15 0.42 2.86
C LEU A 91 15.07 -0.56 3.37
N ALA A 92 14.75 -0.51 4.66
CA ALA A 92 13.70 -1.36 5.24
C ALA A 92 12.32 -1.06 4.63
N LEU A 93 11.98 0.22 4.44
CA LEU A 93 10.73 0.63 3.78
C LEU A 93 10.66 0.16 2.32
N GLU A 94 11.78 0.23 1.60
CA GLU A 94 11.88 -0.28 0.23
C GLU A 94 11.69 -1.79 0.19
N HIS A 95 12.34 -2.55 1.09
CA HIS A 95 12.16 -3.99 1.19
C HIS A 95 10.72 -4.39 1.50
N ILE A 96 10.08 -3.76 2.49
CA ILE A 96 8.68 -4.03 2.84
C ILE A 96 7.78 -3.74 1.63
N GLY A 97 7.97 -2.59 0.95
CA GLY A 97 7.19 -2.26 -0.23
C GLY A 97 7.36 -3.25 -1.38
N LYS A 98 8.59 -3.75 -1.60
CA LYS A 98 8.87 -4.80 -2.59
C LYS A 98 8.22 -6.13 -2.20
N GLU A 99 8.30 -6.51 -0.93
CA GLU A 99 7.70 -7.75 -0.43
C GLU A 99 6.17 -7.70 -0.51
N GLU A 100 5.55 -6.60 -0.10
CA GLU A 100 4.11 -6.35 -0.28
C GLU A 100 3.73 -6.42 -1.76
N LYS A 101 4.55 -5.86 -2.65
CA LYS A 101 4.32 -5.92 -4.10
C LYS A 101 4.44 -7.34 -4.64
N LEU A 102 5.44 -8.10 -4.20
CA LEU A 102 5.61 -9.51 -4.57
C LEU A 102 4.43 -10.35 -4.08
N ASN A 103 4.01 -10.18 -2.83
CA ASN A 103 2.82 -10.82 -2.28
C ASN A 103 1.57 -10.45 -3.08
N TYR A 104 1.39 -9.17 -3.43
CA TYR A 104 0.29 -8.74 -4.26
C TYR A 104 0.31 -9.44 -5.64
N LEU A 105 1.47 -9.51 -6.30
CA LEU A 105 1.61 -10.20 -7.60
C LEU A 105 1.41 -11.72 -7.49
N ALA A 106 1.76 -12.33 -6.37
CA ALA A 106 1.58 -13.75 -6.12
C ALA A 106 0.10 -14.12 -5.90
N TYR A 107 -0.71 -13.21 -5.35
CA TYR A 107 -2.06 -13.51 -4.88
C TYR A 107 -3.20 -12.76 -5.58
N TYR A 108 -2.91 -11.71 -6.35
CA TYR A 108 -3.93 -10.89 -7.02
C TYR A 108 -3.68 -10.80 -8.53
N ASP A 109 -4.77 -10.75 -9.29
CA ASP A 109 -4.75 -10.48 -10.72
C ASP A 109 -4.47 -8.99 -10.97
N VAL A 110 -3.40 -8.67 -11.69
CA VAL A 110 -2.93 -7.28 -11.88
C VAL A 110 -3.94 -6.44 -12.65
N LEU A 111 -4.71 -7.05 -13.56
CA LEU A 111 -5.66 -6.32 -14.40
C LEU A 111 -6.91 -5.90 -13.63
N THR A 112 -7.46 -6.81 -12.82
CA THR A 112 -8.75 -6.61 -12.15
C THR A 112 -8.63 -6.24 -10.67
N GLY A 113 -7.48 -6.51 -10.05
CA GLY A 113 -7.27 -6.35 -8.61
C GLY A 113 -8.02 -7.38 -7.76
N LEU A 114 -8.66 -8.38 -8.37
CA LEU A 114 -9.28 -9.49 -7.66
C LEU A 114 -8.22 -10.51 -7.23
N PRO A 115 -8.49 -11.30 -6.17
CA PRO A 115 -7.78 -12.55 -5.92
C PRO A 115 -7.56 -13.35 -7.19
N ASN A 116 -6.35 -13.88 -7.36
CA ASN A 116 -6.02 -14.77 -8.46
C ASN A 116 -6.33 -16.23 -8.09
N ARG A 117 -6.00 -17.16 -8.98
CA ARG A 117 -6.18 -18.59 -8.78
C ARG A 117 -5.52 -19.14 -7.51
N ALA A 118 -4.33 -18.65 -7.14
CA ALA A 118 -3.61 -19.13 -5.97
C ALA A 118 -4.34 -18.71 -4.67
N LEU A 119 -4.66 -17.42 -4.53
CA LEU A 119 -5.38 -16.92 -3.35
C LEU A 119 -6.78 -17.54 -3.24
N PHE A 120 -7.46 -17.70 -4.37
CA PHE A 120 -8.76 -18.36 -4.42
C PHE A 120 -8.71 -19.79 -3.87
N HIS A 121 -7.72 -20.58 -4.29
CA HIS A 121 -7.58 -21.96 -3.85
C HIS A 121 -7.30 -22.07 -2.35
N GLU A 122 -6.47 -21.17 -1.83
CA GLU A 122 -6.18 -21.10 -0.39
C GLU A 122 -7.44 -20.79 0.41
N ARG A 123 -8.21 -19.79 -0.03
CA ARG A 123 -9.49 -19.39 0.59
C ARG A 123 -10.54 -20.51 0.51
N LEU A 124 -10.69 -21.15 -0.64
CA LEU A 124 -11.61 -22.28 -0.80
C LEU A 124 -11.24 -23.42 0.15
N SER A 125 -9.95 -23.78 0.22
CA SER A 125 -9.46 -24.82 1.12
C SER A 125 -9.76 -24.49 2.59
N HIS A 126 -9.60 -23.22 2.98
CA HIS A 126 -9.95 -22.76 4.32
C HIS A 126 -11.46 -22.87 4.59
N GLN A 127 -12.30 -22.37 3.68
CA GLN A 127 -13.76 -22.41 3.84
C GLN A 127 -14.29 -23.85 3.92
N LEU A 128 -13.74 -24.77 3.13
CA LEU A 128 -14.11 -26.19 3.20
C LEU A 128 -13.80 -26.82 4.56
N ARG A 129 -12.64 -26.52 5.16
CA ARG A 129 -12.29 -27.00 6.52
C ARG A 129 -13.23 -26.45 7.58
N VAL A 130 -13.59 -25.17 7.48
CA VAL A 130 -14.53 -24.53 8.42
C VAL A 130 -15.92 -25.15 8.29
N ALA A 131 -16.39 -25.37 7.06
CA ALA A 131 -17.68 -25.96 6.78
C ALA A 131 -17.78 -27.40 7.29
N GLU A 132 -16.71 -28.20 7.16
CA GLU A 132 -16.62 -29.56 7.72
C GLU A 132 -16.80 -29.55 9.25
N GLN A 133 -16.14 -28.63 9.96
CA GLN A 133 -16.24 -28.51 11.42
C GLN A 133 -17.63 -28.06 11.87
N LYS A 134 -18.25 -27.14 11.11
CA LYS A 134 -19.58 -26.58 11.42
C LYS A 134 -20.74 -27.43 10.89
N LYS A 135 -20.47 -28.46 10.08
CA LYS A 135 -21.48 -29.19 9.30
C LYS A 135 -22.33 -28.26 8.42
N THR A 136 -21.69 -27.28 7.79
CA THR A 136 -22.33 -26.38 6.81
C THR A 136 -21.83 -26.68 5.40
N LYS A 137 -22.46 -26.09 4.39
CA LYS A 137 -22.10 -26.24 2.98
C LYS A 137 -21.39 -25.00 2.45
N VAL A 138 -20.59 -25.22 1.42
CA VAL A 138 -19.92 -24.17 0.62
C VAL A 138 -20.44 -24.27 -0.80
N MET A 139 -20.90 -23.15 -1.35
CA MET A 139 -21.27 -23.03 -2.75
C MET A 139 -20.15 -22.36 -3.53
N LEU A 140 -19.80 -22.98 -4.66
CA LEU A 140 -18.87 -22.45 -5.64
C LEU A 140 -19.64 -21.98 -6.88
N LEU A 141 -19.45 -20.73 -7.28
CA LEU A 141 -20.00 -20.19 -8.51
C LEU A 141 -18.87 -19.93 -9.50
N LEU A 142 -19.02 -20.42 -10.73
CA LEU A 142 -18.08 -20.21 -11.82
C LEU A 142 -18.77 -19.50 -12.98
N GLY A 143 -18.19 -18.42 -13.48
CA GLY A 143 -18.75 -17.61 -14.57
C GLY A 143 -17.68 -17.22 -15.58
N ASP A 144 -17.99 -17.41 -16.86
CA ASP A 144 -17.09 -17.09 -17.97
C ASP A 144 -17.68 -16.03 -18.91
N VAL A 145 -16.82 -15.14 -19.43
CA VAL A 145 -17.22 -14.12 -20.41
C VAL A 145 -17.38 -14.76 -21.79
N LYS A 146 -18.63 -15.04 -22.15
CA LYS A 146 -18.97 -15.60 -23.47
C LYS A 146 -18.37 -14.79 -24.62
N ARG A 147 -17.70 -15.49 -25.54
CA ARG A 147 -17.07 -14.94 -26.75
C ARG A 147 -16.01 -13.87 -26.47
N PHE A 148 -15.31 -13.94 -25.33
CA PHE A 148 -14.26 -12.97 -25.00
C PHE A 148 -13.17 -12.86 -26.08
N ARG A 149 -12.78 -13.98 -26.71
CA ARG A 149 -11.85 -13.98 -27.87
C ARG A 149 -12.35 -13.08 -29.01
N PHE A 150 -13.62 -13.19 -29.39
CA PHE A 150 -14.20 -12.39 -30.48
C PHE A 150 -14.17 -10.89 -30.17
N ILE A 151 -14.40 -10.51 -28.91
CA ILE A 151 -14.29 -9.11 -28.46
C ILE A 151 -12.87 -8.60 -28.67
N ASN A 152 -11.86 -9.38 -28.26
CA ASN A 152 -10.46 -9.01 -28.45
C ASN A 152 -10.07 -8.91 -29.93
N GLU A 153 -10.56 -9.83 -30.77
CA GLU A 153 -10.28 -9.84 -32.21
C GLU A 153 -10.97 -8.67 -32.94
N SER A 154 -12.18 -8.31 -32.53
CA SER A 154 -12.97 -7.27 -33.22
C SER A 154 -12.68 -5.85 -32.72
N LEU A 155 -12.43 -5.68 -31.42
CA LEU A 155 -12.32 -4.37 -30.76
C LEU A 155 -10.93 -4.11 -30.14
N GLY A 156 -10.02 -5.08 -30.26
CA GLY A 156 -8.68 -5.01 -29.70
C GLY A 156 -8.63 -5.37 -28.21
N ARG A 157 -7.41 -5.73 -27.77
CA ARG A 157 -7.14 -6.23 -26.41
C ARG A 157 -7.47 -5.21 -25.32
N HIS A 158 -7.25 -3.92 -25.58
CA HIS A 158 -7.56 -2.85 -24.63
C HIS A 158 -9.05 -2.76 -24.29
N SER A 159 -9.91 -3.04 -25.27
CA SER A 159 -11.37 -3.10 -25.08
C SER A 159 -11.75 -4.30 -24.22
N GLY A 160 -11.14 -5.47 -24.47
CA GLY A 160 -11.30 -6.65 -23.62
C GLY A 160 -10.84 -6.40 -22.18
N ASP A 161 -9.69 -5.75 -22.00
CA ASP A 161 -9.19 -5.41 -20.66
C ASP A 161 -10.15 -4.46 -19.91
N THR A 162 -10.74 -3.51 -20.63
CA THR A 162 -11.72 -2.57 -20.06
C THR A 162 -13.01 -3.29 -19.66
N LEU A 163 -13.49 -4.22 -20.48
CA LEU A 163 -14.61 -5.10 -20.14
C LEU A 163 -14.33 -5.90 -18.86
N LEU A 164 -13.15 -6.52 -18.75
CA LEU A 164 -12.78 -7.33 -17.59
C LEU A 164 -12.69 -6.51 -16.30
N ARG A 165 -12.12 -5.30 -16.36
CA ARG A 165 -12.06 -4.37 -15.22
C ARG A 165 -13.45 -4.00 -14.74
N GLU A 166 -14.33 -3.63 -15.66
CA GLU A 166 -15.70 -3.24 -15.35
C GLU A 166 -16.51 -4.43 -14.77
N LEU A 167 -16.33 -5.62 -15.34
CA LEU A 167 -16.96 -6.83 -14.82
C LEU A 167 -16.48 -7.15 -13.40
N ALA A 168 -15.17 -7.05 -13.14
CA ALA A 168 -14.60 -7.27 -11.82
C ALA A 168 -15.21 -6.35 -10.77
N VAL A 169 -15.33 -5.04 -11.07
CA VAL A 169 -15.98 -4.06 -10.20
C VAL A 169 -17.45 -4.44 -9.95
N ARG A 170 -18.20 -4.81 -10.99
CA ARG A 170 -19.62 -5.18 -10.87
C ARG A 170 -19.83 -6.43 -10.04
N VAL A 171 -19.02 -7.47 -10.24
CA VAL A 171 -19.14 -8.73 -9.49
C VAL A 171 -18.74 -8.48 -8.03
N LYS A 172 -17.62 -7.80 -7.79
CA LYS A 172 -17.14 -7.47 -6.44
C LYS A 172 -18.17 -6.68 -5.63
N ASN A 173 -18.83 -5.71 -6.25
CA ASN A 173 -19.83 -4.85 -5.57
C ASN A 173 -21.17 -5.56 -5.32
N ARG A 174 -21.45 -6.67 -6.00
CA ARG A 174 -22.70 -7.44 -5.83
C ARG A 174 -22.53 -8.69 -4.98
N TRP A 175 -21.28 -9.13 -4.77
CA TRP A 175 -21.03 -10.30 -3.95
C TRP A 175 -21.18 -9.97 -2.46
N PRO A 176 -21.80 -10.85 -1.66
CA PRO A 176 -21.97 -10.65 -0.22
C PRO A 176 -20.66 -10.37 0.54
N ASP A 177 -19.62 -11.14 0.22
CA ASP A 177 -18.25 -10.92 0.70
C ASP A 177 -17.32 -10.62 -0.49
N PRO A 178 -16.97 -9.35 -0.73
CA PRO A 178 -16.14 -8.93 -1.85
C PRO A 178 -14.79 -9.65 -1.95
N ASP A 179 -14.26 -10.16 -0.83
CA ASP A 179 -12.98 -10.87 -0.80
C ASP A 179 -13.13 -12.32 -1.30
N ASN A 180 -14.34 -12.89 -1.35
CA ASN A 180 -14.54 -14.26 -1.82
C ASN A 180 -14.73 -14.38 -3.34
N VAL A 181 -14.54 -13.29 -4.09
CA VAL A 181 -14.55 -13.29 -5.56
C VAL A 181 -13.11 -13.36 -6.09
N ALA A 182 -12.88 -14.11 -7.16
CA ALA A 182 -11.58 -14.21 -7.81
C ALA A 182 -11.69 -14.23 -9.34
N ARG A 183 -10.58 -13.90 -10.01
CA ARG A 183 -10.38 -14.16 -11.44
C ARG A 183 -9.32 -15.25 -11.59
N ILE A 184 -9.71 -16.37 -12.17
CA ILE A 184 -8.87 -17.58 -12.18
C ILE A 184 -8.31 -17.94 -13.57
N SER A 185 -8.83 -17.31 -14.63
CA SER A 185 -8.31 -17.40 -15.99
C SER A 185 -8.48 -16.06 -16.73
N ALA A 186 -8.21 -16.06 -18.04
CA ALA A 186 -8.37 -14.87 -18.89
C ALA A 186 -9.78 -14.27 -18.86
N ASP A 187 -10.82 -15.11 -18.83
CA ASP A 187 -12.24 -14.75 -18.95
C ASP A 187 -13.12 -15.35 -17.84
N CYS A 188 -12.54 -16.17 -16.96
CA CYS A 188 -13.28 -16.85 -15.90
C CYS A 188 -13.13 -16.18 -14.53
N PHE A 189 -14.28 -15.88 -13.94
CA PHE A 189 -14.47 -15.36 -12.60
C PHE A 189 -15.15 -16.43 -11.74
N THR A 190 -14.83 -16.43 -10.46
CA THR A 190 -15.37 -17.39 -9.51
C THR A 190 -15.71 -16.70 -8.19
N GLY A 191 -16.62 -17.27 -7.43
CA GLY A 191 -17.00 -16.77 -6.12
C GLY A 191 -17.33 -17.89 -5.15
N ILE A 192 -17.01 -17.68 -3.87
CA ILE A 192 -17.35 -18.59 -2.78
C ILE A 192 -18.45 -17.96 -1.94
N LEU A 193 -19.46 -18.76 -1.63
CA LEU A 193 -20.40 -18.49 -0.55
C LEU A 193 -20.32 -19.66 0.42
N ALA A 194 -20.27 -19.38 1.71
CA ALA A 194 -20.09 -20.38 2.76
C ALA A 194 -21.17 -20.22 3.83
N ASP A 195 -21.22 -21.18 4.75
CA ASP A 195 -22.13 -21.18 5.90
C ASP A 195 -23.61 -21.35 5.51
N PHE A 196 -23.87 -22.15 4.47
CA PHE A 196 -25.23 -22.60 4.18
C PHE A 196 -25.57 -23.78 5.10
N GLU A 197 -26.71 -23.69 5.77
CA GLU A 197 -27.24 -24.82 6.54
C GLU A 197 -27.50 -26.00 5.60
N ASP A 198 -27.28 -27.20 6.13
CA ASP A 198 -27.73 -28.41 5.48
C ASP A 198 -29.26 -28.44 5.63
N GLU A 199 -30.01 -27.96 4.62
CA GLU A 199 -31.43 -28.34 4.52
C GLU A 199 -31.43 -29.86 4.43
N ALA A 200 -31.72 -30.49 5.56
CA ALA A 200 -31.83 -31.92 5.69
C ALA A 200 -32.86 -32.44 4.69
N ASP A 201 -32.40 -33.27 3.75
CA ASP A 201 -33.21 -34.36 3.18
C ASP A 201 -33.34 -35.48 4.22
#